data_AF-R1DXE5-F1
#
_entry.id   AF-R1DXE5-F1
#
_cell.length_a   1.000
_cell.length_b   1.000
_cell.length_c   1.000
_cell.angle_alpha   90.00
_cell.angle_beta   90.00
_cell.angle_gamma   90.00
#
_symmetry.space_group_name_H-M   'P 1'
#
loop_
_entity.id
_entity.type
_entity.pdbx_description
1 polymer ?
#
loop_
_entity_poly.entity_id
_entity_poly.type
_entity_poly.pdbx_seq_one_letter_code
_entity_poly.pdbx_strand_id
1 'polypeptide(L)'
;MSNMPKVTNKQPAPMQITAEQILREARERQEDEPYTAPAQKVMDPEELAVYRMKERKQYEDRLRMNRNAMGAWIKYAAFEEAQRDFERARSVYERAIDVDHRNSALWLKYAEMEMRNRHINAARNVWDRAVTLMPRMDQFWFKYIYMEEMLGN
;
A
#
# COMPACT_ATOMS: atom_id res chain seq x y z
N MET A 1 31.87 20.95 50.82
CA MET A 1 31.20 19.76 51.37
C MET A 1 31.65 18.56 50.54
N SER A 2 32.50 17.73 51.13
CA SER A 2 33.17 16.59 50.52
C SER A 2 32.18 15.48 50.16
N ASN A 3 32.22 15.01 48.92
CA ASN A 3 31.42 13.89 48.43
C ASN A 3 31.89 12.62 49.16
N MET A 4 31.17 12.16 50.18
CA MET A 4 31.52 10.94 50.90
C MET A 4 31.44 9.74 49.95
N PRO A 5 32.39 8.79 50.01
CA PRO A 5 32.34 7.59 49.19
C PRO A 5 31.09 6.77 49.55
N LYS A 6 30.23 6.53 48.57
CA LYS A 6 29.01 5.74 48.73
C LYS A 6 29.40 4.29 49.06
N VAL A 7 29.23 3.87 50.32
CA VAL A 7 29.48 2.48 50.74
C VAL A 7 28.43 1.60 50.05
N THR A 8 28.86 0.72 49.14
CA THR A 8 27.98 -0.19 48.40
C THR A 8 28.06 -1.61 48.96
N ASN A 9 26.90 -2.25 49.13
CA ASN A 9 26.84 -3.65 49.53
C ASN A 9 27.28 -4.53 48.34
N LYS A 10 28.27 -5.40 48.55
CA LYS A 10 28.82 -6.33 47.54
C LYS A 10 28.34 -7.76 47.72
N GLN A 11 27.38 -8.01 48.61
CA GLN A 11 26.74 -9.32 48.73
C GLN A 11 26.02 -9.68 47.41
N PRO A 12 25.99 -10.97 47.03
CA PRO A 12 25.29 -11.38 45.82
C PRO A 12 23.81 -11.01 45.92
N ALA A 13 23.28 -10.39 44.87
CA ALA A 13 21.86 -10.09 44.79
C ALA A 13 21.04 -11.40 44.80
N PRO A 14 19.93 -11.47 45.56
CA PRO A 14 19.09 -12.66 45.61
C PRO A 14 18.40 -12.96 44.27
N MET A 15 18.17 -11.94 43.46
CA MET A 15 17.67 -12.05 42.08
C MET A 15 18.73 -11.52 41.12
N GLN A 16 19.10 -12.35 40.15
CA GLN A 16 20.03 -11.97 39.08
C GLN A 16 19.22 -11.43 37.90
N ILE A 17 19.67 -10.32 37.32
CA ILE A 17 19.03 -9.74 36.14
C ILE A 17 19.21 -10.72 34.97
N THR A 18 18.12 -11.15 34.37
CA THR A 18 18.14 -12.05 33.20
C THR A 18 18.05 -11.26 31.90
N ALA A 19 18.50 -11.86 30.80
CA ALA A 19 18.33 -11.27 29.47
C ALA A 19 16.84 -11.05 29.14
N GLU A 20 15.96 -11.96 29.57
CA GLU A 20 14.51 -11.82 29.38
C GLU A 20 13.96 -10.56 30.08
N GLN A 21 14.42 -10.29 31.31
CA GLN A 21 13.98 -9.13 32.06
C GLN A 21 14.39 -7.82 31.39
N ILE A 22 15.61 -7.76 30.85
CA ILE A 22 16.10 -6.60 30.09
C ILE A 22 15.29 -6.41 28.81
N LEU A 23 15.02 -7.50 28.06
CA LEU A 23 14.26 -7.44 26.81
C LEU A 23 12.79 -7.05 27.05
N ARG A 24 12.19 -7.55 28.14
CA ARG A 24 10.83 -7.20 28.54
C ARG A 24 10.74 -5.73 28.93
N GLU A 25 11.65 -5.27 29.77
CA GLU A 25 11.68 -3.88 30.23
C GLU A 25 12.03 -2.92 29.08
N ALA A 26 12.88 -3.32 28.13
CA ALA A 26 13.14 -2.55 26.91
C ALA A 26 11.89 -2.43 26.04
N ARG A 27 11.10 -3.50 25.92
CA ARG A 27 9.83 -3.49 25.19
C ARG A 27 8.75 -2.66 25.90
N GLU A 28 8.70 -2.68 27.23
CA GLU A 28 7.76 -1.88 28.03
C GLU A 28 8.15 -0.39 28.06
N ARG A 29 9.45 -0.08 28.06
CA ARG A 29 9.98 1.30 27.96
C ARG A 29 10.00 1.86 26.54
N GLN A 30 9.89 1.01 25.52
CA GLN A 30 9.51 1.47 24.19
C GLN A 30 8.11 2.05 24.31
N GLU A 31 8.03 3.32 24.70
CA GLU A 31 6.92 4.25 24.43
C GLU A 31 6.82 4.49 22.92
N ASP A 32 6.85 3.42 22.13
CA ASP A 32 6.52 3.40 20.71
C ASP A 32 5.00 3.38 20.58
N GLU A 33 4.29 4.23 21.32
CA GLU A 33 2.98 4.69 20.84
C GLU A 33 3.30 5.40 19.53
N PRO A 34 2.96 4.81 18.37
CA PRO A 34 3.29 5.44 17.11
C PRO A 34 2.56 6.78 17.13
N TYR A 35 3.30 7.89 17.03
CA TYR A 35 2.67 9.19 16.94
C TYR A 35 1.61 9.15 15.84
N THR A 36 0.34 9.20 16.24
CA THR A 36 -0.78 9.28 15.32
C THR A 36 -1.05 10.75 15.08
N ALA A 37 -0.90 11.19 13.82
CA ALA A 37 -1.27 12.55 13.46
C ALA A 37 -2.76 12.77 13.80
N PRO A 38 -3.14 13.94 14.34
CA PRO A 38 -4.53 14.21 14.66
C PRO A 38 -5.42 14.10 13.41
N ALA A 39 -6.62 13.55 13.56
CA ALA A 39 -7.57 13.41 12.46
C ALA A 39 -8.01 14.79 11.95
N GLN A 40 -7.45 15.21 10.80
CA GLN A 40 -7.84 16.45 10.15
C GLN A 40 -9.06 16.20 9.25
N LYS A 41 -10.17 16.89 9.55
CA LYS A 41 -11.36 16.87 8.69
C LYS A 41 -11.17 17.86 7.55
N VAL A 42 -11.13 17.36 6.32
CA VAL A 42 -11.09 18.19 5.11
C VAL A 42 -12.46 18.87 4.94
N MET A 43 -12.51 20.20 5.00
CA MET A 43 -13.77 20.94 4.91
C MET A 43 -13.99 21.55 3.54
N ASP A 44 -12.93 22.06 2.91
CA ASP A 44 -13.04 22.84 1.68
C ASP A 44 -12.44 22.12 0.46
N PRO A 45 -12.92 22.40 -0.77
CA PRO A 45 -12.37 21.82 -2.00
C PRO A 45 -10.88 22.13 -2.21
N GLU A 46 -10.41 23.28 -1.74
CA GLU A 46 -9.00 23.68 -1.80
C GLU A 46 -8.13 22.83 -0.86
N GLU A 47 -8.59 22.61 0.38
CA GLU A 47 -7.94 21.69 1.31
C GLU A 47 -7.89 20.26 0.76
N LEU A 48 -8.95 19.80 0.11
CA LEU A 48 -8.99 18.50 -0.54
C LEU A 48 -7.96 18.41 -1.68
N ALA A 49 -7.79 19.47 -2.46
CA ALA A 49 -6.79 19.54 -3.52
C ALA A 49 -5.36 19.48 -2.94
N VAL A 50 -5.09 20.20 -1.85
CA VAL A 50 -3.80 20.17 -1.14
C VAL A 50 -3.53 18.78 -0.57
N TYR A 51 -4.53 18.14 0.05
CA TYR A 51 -4.44 16.77 0.55
C TYR A 51 -4.09 15.79 -0.58
N ARG A 52 -4.84 15.84 -1.69
CA ARG A 52 -4.58 15.01 -2.88
C ARG A 52 -3.18 15.22 -3.42
N MET A 53 -2.73 16.47 -3.53
CA MET A 53 -1.38 16.80 -4.02
C MET A 53 -0.29 16.24 -3.10
N LYS A 54 -0.47 16.37 -1.78
CA LYS A 54 0.46 15.84 -0.78
C LYS A 54 0.55 14.31 -0.85
N GLU A 55 -0.57 13.62 -0.88
CA GLU A 55 -0.62 12.15 -0.98
C GLU A 55 -0.01 11.65 -2.30
N ARG A 56 -0.38 12.27 -3.43
CA ARG A 56 0.20 11.96 -4.75
C ARG A 56 1.71 12.11 -4.74
N LYS A 57 2.23 13.19 -4.15
CA LYS A 57 3.68 13.40 -4.02
C LYS A 57 4.34 12.27 -3.23
N GLN A 58 3.75 11.84 -2.11
CA GLN A 58 4.30 10.74 -1.32
C GLN A 58 4.34 9.42 -2.12
N TYR A 59 3.29 9.10 -2.87
CA TYR A 59 3.28 7.93 -3.74
C TYR A 59 4.33 8.03 -4.84
N GLU A 60 4.41 9.16 -5.55
CA GLU A 60 5.41 9.37 -6.60
C GLU A 60 6.83 9.32 -6.06
N ASP A 61 7.11 9.91 -4.89
CA ASP A 61 8.43 9.85 -4.26
C ASP A 61 8.79 8.40 -3.87
N ARG A 62 7.82 7.62 -3.39
CA ARG A 62 8.00 6.19 -3.11
C ARG A 62 8.31 5.39 -4.37
N LEU A 63 7.62 5.69 -5.46
CA LEU A 63 7.83 5.05 -6.77
C LEU A 63 9.14 5.49 -7.43
N ARG A 64 9.62 6.70 -7.15
CA ARG A 64 10.95 7.18 -7.54
C ARG A 64 12.05 6.43 -6.81
N MET A 65 11.87 6.17 -5.52
CA MET A 65 12.83 5.38 -4.72
C MET A 65 12.87 3.90 -5.16
N ASN A 66 11.70 3.31 -5.43
CA ASN A 66 11.61 1.92 -5.87
C ASN A 66 10.55 1.75 -6.96
N ARG A 67 10.98 1.84 -8.21
CA ARG A 67 10.13 1.72 -9.40
C ARG A 67 9.52 0.32 -9.55
N ASN A 68 10.21 -0.73 -9.08
CA ASN A 68 9.78 -2.11 -9.25
C ASN A 68 8.80 -2.59 -8.16
N ALA A 69 8.48 -1.72 -7.18
CA ALA A 69 7.54 -2.04 -6.12
C ALA A 69 6.08 -2.04 -6.63
N MET A 70 5.64 -3.14 -7.23
CA MET A 70 4.26 -3.31 -7.75
C MET A 70 3.19 -3.11 -6.69
N GLY A 71 3.46 -3.47 -5.44
CA GLY A 71 2.56 -3.17 -4.33
C GLY A 71 2.34 -1.67 -4.09
N ALA A 72 3.34 -0.83 -4.37
CA ALA A 72 3.20 0.62 -4.28
C ALA A 72 2.37 1.18 -5.45
N TRP A 73 2.55 0.65 -6.66
CA TRP A 73 1.72 0.97 -7.83
C TRP A 73 0.25 0.67 -7.59
N ILE A 74 -0.05 -0.54 -7.10
CA ILE A 74 -1.43 -0.97 -6.82
C ILE A 74 -2.06 -0.09 -5.73
N LYS A 75 -1.32 0.25 -4.67
CA LYS A 75 -1.83 1.15 -3.62
C LYS A 75 -2.10 2.56 -4.14
N TYR A 76 -1.23 3.07 -5.01
CA TYR A 76 -1.43 4.40 -5.60
C TYR A 76 -2.65 4.42 -6.53
N ALA A 77 -2.83 3.41 -7.37
CA ALA A 77 -4.01 3.31 -8.23
C ALA A 77 -5.30 3.16 -7.40
N ALA A 78 -5.29 2.38 -6.33
CA ALA A 78 -6.41 2.25 -5.40
C ALA A 78 -6.74 3.57 -4.68
N PHE A 79 -5.73 4.40 -4.37
CA PHE A 79 -5.94 5.73 -3.83
C PHE A 79 -6.66 6.64 -4.84
N GLU A 80 -6.23 6.68 -6.11
CA GLU A 80 -6.90 7.46 -7.16
C GLU A 80 -8.33 6.96 -7.42
N GLU A 81 -8.55 5.64 -7.38
CA GLU A 81 -9.89 5.04 -7.44
C GLU A 81 -10.79 5.55 -6.28
N ALA A 82 -10.26 5.59 -5.05
CA ALA A 82 -11.00 6.10 -3.89
C ALA A 82 -11.35 7.59 -4.03
N GLN A 83 -10.55 8.36 -4.77
CA GLN A 83 -10.83 9.76 -5.10
C GLN A 83 -11.82 9.93 -6.26
N ARG A 84 -12.28 8.83 -6.87
CA ARG A 84 -13.10 8.78 -8.11
C ARG A 84 -12.41 9.41 -9.33
N ASP A 85 -11.08 9.47 -9.33
CA ASP A 85 -10.27 9.97 -10.44
C ASP A 85 -9.78 8.78 -11.28
N PHE A 86 -10.70 8.21 -12.06
CA PHE A 86 -10.45 6.98 -12.82
C PHE A 86 -9.44 7.16 -13.95
N GLU A 87 -9.37 8.35 -14.56
CA GLU A 87 -8.42 8.64 -15.63
C GLU A 87 -6.98 8.59 -15.10
N ARG A 88 -6.74 9.16 -13.92
CA ARG A 88 -5.43 9.02 -13.25
C ARG A 88 -5.17 7.59 -12.80
N ALA A 89 -6.16 6.91 -12.24
CA ALA A 89 -5.99 5.50 -11.87
C ALA A 89 -5.54 4.64 -13.07
N ARG A 90 -6.16 4.82 -14.24
CA ARG A 90 -5.72 4.19 -15.50
C ARG A 90 -4.29 4.57 -15.87
N SER A 91 -3.95 5.86 -15.83
CA SER A 91 -2.59 6.32 -16.11
C SER A 91 -1.54 5.65 -15.20
N VAL A 92 -1.86 5.48 -13.92
CA VAL A 92 -1.00 4.79 -12.96
C VAL A 92 -0.86 3.30 -13.28
N TYR A 93 -1.96 2.62 -13.64
CA TYR A 93 -1.91 1.22 -14.07
C TYR A 93 -1.11 1.03 -15.36
N GLU A 94 -1.32 1.84 -16.38
CA GLU A 94 -0.56 1.75 -17.65
C GLU A 94 0.93 2.00 -17.39
N ARG A 95 1.29 3.02 -16.59
CA ARG A 95 2.68 3.27 -16.17
C ARG A 95 3.30 2.10 -15.41
N ALA A 96 2.50 1.33 -14.67
CA ALA A 96 2.96 0.15 -13.96
C ALA A 96 3.13 -1.05 -14.92
N ILE A 97 2.26 -1.18 -15.91
CA ILE A 97 2.36 -2.21 -16.97
C ILE A 97 3.63 -1.97 -17.80
N ASP A 98 3.96 -0.71 -18.10
CA ASP A 98 5.21 -0.36 -18.79
C ASP A 98 6.47 -0.80 -18.01
N VAL A 99 6.38 -0.91 -16.68
CA VAL A 99 7.49 -1.38 -15.84
C VAL A 99 7.55 -2.90 -15.79
N ASP A 100 6.41 -3.55 -15.51
CA ASP A 100 6.31 -5.01 -15.46
C ASP A 100 4.97 -5.49 -16.02
N HIS A 101 4.95 -5.71 -17.32
CA HIS A 101 3.78 -6.20 -18.03
C HIS A 101 3.46 -7.68 -17.74
N ARG A 102 4.37 -8.44 -17.12
CA ARG A 102 4.19 -9.87 -16.83
C ARG A 102 3.53 -10.10 -15.46
N ASN A 103 3.35 -9.05 -14.68
CA ASN A 103 2.75 -9.15 -13.37
C ASN A 103 1.23 -9.38 -13.48
N SER A 104 0.79 -10.61 -13.20
CA SER A 104 -0.63 -10.96 -13.33
C SER A 104 -1.53 -10.21 -12.34
N ALA A 105 -1.05 -9.93 -11.12
CA ALA A 105 -1.83 -9.23 -10.11
C ALA A 105 -2.18 -7.80 -10.55
N LEU A 106 -1.31 -7.15 -11.33
CA LEU A 106 -1.55 -5.81 -11.86
C LEU A 106 -2.74 -5.80 -12.83
N TRP A 107 -2.73 -6.72 -13.81
CA TRP A 107 -3.82 -6.89 -14.77
C TRP A 107 -5.16 -7.22 -14.10
N LEU A 108 -5.15 -8.12 -13.11
CA LEU A 108 -6.34 -8.46 -12.34
C LEU A 108 -6.90 -7.22 -11.63
N LYS A 109 -6.05 -6.47 -10.91
CA LYS A 109 -6.49 -5.29 -10.16
C LYS A 109 -7.00 -4.18 -11.08
N TYR A 110 -6.36 -4.02 -12.23
CA TYR A 110 -6.78 -3.04 -13.23
C TYR A 110 -8.17 -3.38 -13.80
N ALA A 111 -8.35 -4.61 -14.27
CA ALA A 111 -9.64 -5.03 -14.81
C ALA A 111 -10.75 -5.04 -13.74
N GLU A 112 -10.44 -5.48 -12.51
CA GLU A 112 -11.36 -5.43 -11.36
C GLU A 112 -11.79 -4.00 -11.02
N MET A 113 -10.89 -3.01 -11.15
CA MET A 113 -11.23 -1.59 -10.96
C MET A 113 -12.22 -1.12 -12.02
N GLU A 114 -11.99 -1.41 -13.29
CA GLU A 114 -12.91 -1.01 -14.38
C GLU A 114 -14.27 -1.71 -14.25
N MET A 115 -14.29 -2.99 -13.86
CA MET A 115 -15.53 -3.73 -13.60
C MET A 115 -16.32 -3.16 -12.42
N ARG A 116 -15.67 -2.86 -11.29
CA ARG A 116 -16.33 -2.26 -10.11
C ARG A 116 -16.97 -0.91 -10.41
N ASN A 117 -16.34 -0.13 -11.29
CA ASN A 117 -16.81 1.21 -11.68
C ASN A 117 -17.74 1.19 -12.91
N ARG A 118 -18.18 0.00 -13.37
CA ARG A 118 -19.10 -0.22 -14.50
C ARG A 118 -18.57 0.25 -15.86
N HIS A 119 -17.25 0.38 -16.02
CA HIS A 119 -16.62 0.70 -17.30
C HIS A 119 -16.36 -0.58 -18.12
N ILE A 120 -17.44 -1.18 -18.63
CA ILE A 120 -17.41 -2.50 -19.28
C ILE A 120 -16.48 -2.53 -20.51
N ASN A 121 -16.56 -1.52 -21.38
CA ASN A 121 -15.74 -1.49 -22.59
C ASN A 121 -14.24 -1.35 -22.28
N ALA A 122 -13.90 -0.58 -21.24
CA ALA A 122 -12.52 -0.48 -20.78
C ALA A 122 -12.04 -1.81 -20.19
N ALA A 123 -12.86 -2.46 -19.36
CA ALA A 123 -12.56 -3.77 -18.80
C ALA A 123 -12.32 -4.83 -19.88
N ARG A 124 -13.15 -4.87 -20.94
CA ARG A 124 -12.95 -5.74 -22.11
C ARG A 124 -11.59 -5.52 -22.77
N ASN A 125 -11.24 -4.27 -23.05
CA ASN A 125 -9.95 -3.93 -23.66
C ASN A 125 -8.77 -4.38 -22.78
N VAL A 126 -8.90 -4.26 -21.46
CA VAL A 126 -7.87 -4.72 -20.51
C VAL A 126 -7.77 -6.24 -20.52
N TRP A 127 -8.88 -6.97 -20.50
CA TRP A 127 -8.88 -8.43 -20.57
C TRP A 127 -8.32 -8.96 -21.88
N ASP A 128 -8.73 -8.38 -23.01
CA ASP A 128 -8.24 -8.75 -24.35
C ASP A 128 -6.72 -8.59 -24.47
N ARG A 129 -6.18 -7.46 -23.97
CA ARG A 129 -4.73 -7.24 -23.87
C ARG A 129 -4.06 -8.25 -22.94
N ALA A 130 -4.65 -8.53 -21.78
CA ALA A 130 -4.07 -9.45 -20.80
C ALA A 130 -3.96 -10.89 -21.34
N VAL A 131 -5.02 -11.41 -21.99
CA VAL A 131 -4.99 -12.76 -22.58
C VAL A 131 -4.07 -12.84 -23.80
N THR A 132 -3.96 -11.76 -24.57
CA THR A 132 -3.03 -11.70 -25.72
C THR A 132 -1.57 -11.71 -25.26
N LEU A 133 -1.24 -10.96 -24.20
CA LEU A 133 0.12 -10.90 -23.67
C LEU A 133 0.51 -12.16 -22.87
N MET A 134 -0.44 -12.76 -22.16
CA MET A 134 -0.22 -13.91 -21.28
C MET A 134 -1.28 -14.99 -21.48
N PRO A 135 -1.25 -15.71 -22.62
CA PRO A 135 -2.29 -16.67 -22.98
C PRO A 135 -2.30 -17.92 -22.08
N ARG A 136 -1.18 -18.23 -21.41
CA ARG A 136 -1.04 -19.39 -20.50
C ARG A 136 -1.63 -19.16 -19.10
N MET A 137 -2.12 -17.96 -18.81
CA MET A 137 -2.67 -17.64 -17.51
C MET A 137 -4.17 -17.89 -17.51
N ASP A 138 -4.58 -19.11 -17.15
CA ASP A 138 -5.98 -19.56 -17.18
C ASP A 138 -6.92 -18.65 -16.36
N GLN A 139 -6.41 -18.04 -15.30
CA GLN A 139 -7.16 -17.11 -14.47
C GLN A 139 -7.75 -15.92 -15.25
N PHE A 140 -7.05 -15.42 -16.27
CA PHE A 140 -7.57 -14.33 -17.11
C PHE A 140 -8.74 -14.80 -17.96
N TRP A 141 -8.64 -15.98 -18.56
CA TRP A 141 -9.72 -16.57 -19.34
C TRP A 141 -10.97 -16.81 -18.48
N PHE A 142 -10.82 -17.40 -17.30
CA PHE A 142 -11.95 -17.64 -16.40
C PHE A 142 -12.64 -16.34 -15.98
N LYS A 143 -11.87 -15.30 -15.64
CA LYS A 143 -12.43 -14.00 -15.26
C LYS A 143 -13.08 -13.28 -16.45
N TYR A 144 -12.50 -13.42 -17.64
CA TYR A 144 -13.02 -12.77 -18.84
C TYR A 144 -14.34 -13.40 -19.30
N ILE A 145 -14.41 -14.74 -19.36
CA ILE A 145 -15.65 -15.47 -19.67
C ILE A 145 -16.72 -15.16 -18.64
N TYR A 146 -16.39 -15.22 -17.34
CA TYR A 146 -17.32 -14.89 -16.26
C TYR A 146 -17.88 -13.47 -16.40
N MET A 147 -17.04 -12.51 -16.82
CA MET A 147 -17.51 -11.15 -17.07
C MET A 147 -18.49 -11.08 -18.24
N GLU A 148 -18.22 -11.72 -19.38
CA GLU A 148 -19.15 -11.73 -20.52
C GLU A 148 -20.46 -12.45 -20.21
N GLU A 149 -20.40 -13.58 -19.50
CA GLU A 149 -21.59 -14.33 -19.05
C GLU A 149 -22.47 -13.47 -18.14
N MET A 150 -21.85 -12.74 -17.19
CA MET A 150 -22.57 -11.81 -16.30
C MET A 150 -23.19 -10.62 -17.05
N LEU A 151 -22.71 -10.32 -18.26
CA LEU A 151 -23.27 -9.30 -19.14
C LEU A 151 -24.33 -9.86 -20.11
N GLY A 152 -24.51 -11.18 -20.15
CA GLY A 152 -25.48 -11.86 -21.00
C GLY A 152 -25.07 -11.97 -22.47
N ASN A 153 -23.77 -11.94 -22.75
CA ASN A 153 -23.18 -12.06 -24.09
C ASN A 153 -22.65 -13.46 -24.37
#